data_AF-A0A959REW2-F1
#
_entry.id   AF-A0A959REW2-F1
#
_cell.length_a   1.000
_cell.length_b   1.000
_cell.length_c   1.000
_cell.angle_alpha   90.00
_cell.angle_beta   90.00
_cell.angle_gamma   90.00
#
_symmetry.space_group_name_H-M   'P 1'
#
loop_
_entity.id
_entity.type
_entity.pdbx_description
1 polymer ?
#
loop_
_entity_poly.entity_id
_entity_poly.type
_entity_poly.pdbx_seq_one_letter_code
_entity_poly.pdbx_strand_id
1 'polypeptide(L)'
;MKKLFLIFIFALSGAAFSTNIALCQKVYPVKYESQADIKVYIVDYESQADLNVYTVRYESQADEDGLWYFVDYESQADFKLYFVDYESQADLTIYKVQYESQAGWNNKSKAYLLMKKN
;
A
#
# COMPACT_ATOMS: atom_id res chain seq x y z
N MET A 1 41.55 2.50 40.19
CA MET A 1 40.90 1.65 39.16
C MET A 1 39.39 1.59 39.39
N LYS A 2 38.64 2.66 39.08
CA LYS A 2 37.16 2.67 39.19
C LYS A 2 36.49 3.56 38.12
N LYS A 3 37.20 3.91 37.04
CA LYS A 3 36.68 4.72 35.92
C LYS A 3 36.53 3.92 34.62
N LEU A 4 36.52 2.58 34.70
CA LEU A 4 36.49 1.70 33.53
C LEU A 4 35.27 0.77 33.47
N PHE A 5 34.29 0.93 34.37
CA PHE A 5 33.11 0.04 34.45
C PHE A 5 31.81 0.68 33.95
N LEU A 6 31.83 1.96 33.56
CA LEU A 6 30.63 2.69 33.08
C LEU A 6 30.50 2.73 31.54
N ILE A 7 31.33 1.98 30.81
CA ILE A 7 31.28 1.94 29.33
C ILE A 7 30.57 0.67 28.82
N PHE A 8 30.20 -0.27 29.70
CA PHE A 8 29.69 -1.60 29.28
C PHE A 8 28.16 -1.78 29.36
N ILE A 9 27.38 -0.71 29.57
CA ILE A 9 25.90 -0.78 29.57
C ILE A 9 25.28 -0.14 28.31
N PHE A 10 26.08 0.54 27.48
CA PHE A 10 25.60 1.17 26.23
C PHE A 10 25.73 0.28 24.98
N ALA A 11 25.89 -1.05 25.17
CA ALA A 11 25.99 -2.03 24.09
C ALA A 11 24.73 -2.92 23.97
N LEU A 12 23.64 -2.56 24.67
CA LEU A 12 22.38 -3.32 24.68
C LEU A 12 21.15 -2.48 24.26
N SER A 13 21.36 -1.38 23.54
CA SER A 13 20.29 -0.48 23.04
C SER A 13 20.28 -0.36 21.51
N GLY A 14 20.91 -1.31 20.82
CA GLY A 14 20.96 -1.37 19.35
C GLY A 14 20.10 -2.48 18.76
N ALA A 15 18.97 -2.84 19.39
CA ALA A 15 17.96 -3.62 18.67
C ALA A 15 17.30 -2.65 17.68
N ALA A 16 17.86 -2.58 16.47
CA ALA A 16 17.25 -1.91 15.34
C ALA A 16 15.81 -2.44 15.22
N PHE A 17 14.85 -1.59 15.60
CA PHE A 17 13.45 -1.84 15.40
C PHE A 17 13.23 -1.72 13.89
N SER A 18 13.53 -2.79 13.14
CA SER A 18 13.08 -2.95 11.77
C SER A 18 11.57 -3.10 11.84
N THR A 19 10.85 -1.99 11.86
CA THR A 19 9.46 -1.97 11.42
C THR A 19 9.47 -2.43 9.98
N ASN A 20 9.34 -3.73 9.76
CA ASN A 20 8.85 -4.24 8.49
C ASN A 20 7.45 -3.64 8.36
N ILE A 21 7.36 -2.49 7.69
CA ILE A 21 6.10 -1.96 7.21
C ILE A 21 5.71 -2.93 6.10
N ALA A 22 5.10 -4.04 6.48
CA ALA A 22 4.41 -4.89 5.52
C ALA A 22 3.29 -4.01 4.97
N LEU A 23 3.48 -3.49 3.76
CA LEU A 23 2.48 -2.72 3.04
C LEU A 23 1.45 -3.72 2.51
N CYS A 24 0.69 -4.31 3.42
CA CYS A 24 -0.45 -5.10 3.04
C CYS A 24 -1.51 -4.17 2.49
N GLN A 25 -1.86 -4.37 1.22
CA GLN A 25 -2.89 -3.58 0.53
C GLN A 25 -4.17 -4.43 0.43
N LYS A 26 -4.82 -4.64 1.58
CA LYS A 26 -6.19 -5.18 1.59
C LYS A 26 -7.15 -4.09 1.18
N VAL A 27 -7.90 -4.35 0.13
CA VAL A 27 -8.80 -3.36 -0.45
C VAL A 27 -10.24 -3.84 -0.47
N TYR A 28 -11.16 -2.92 -0.17
CA TYR A 28 -12.59 -3.18 -0.26
C TYR A 28 -13.27 -2.19 -1.22
N PRO A 29 -13.92 -2.65 -2.29
CA PRO A 29 -14.67 -1.79 -3.19
C PRO A 29 -15.99 -1.37 -2.54
N VAL A 30 -16.18 -0.07 -2.38
CA VAL A 30 -17.43 0.50 -1.85
C VAL A 30 -18.38 0.93 -2.97
N LYS A 31 -19.66 1.05 -2.64
CA LYS A 31 -20.72 1.41 -3.60
C LYS A 31 -20.92 2.91 -3.78
N TYR A 32 -20.50 3.70 -2.79
CA TYR A 32 -20.72 5.15 -2.78
C TYR A 32 -19.40 5.88 -2.53
N GLU A 33 -19.17 6.96 -3.26
CA GLU A 33 -17.95 7.79 -3.15
C GLU A 33 -17.68 8.23 -1.70
N SER A 34 -18.73 8.61 -0.96
CA SER A 34 -18.62 9.06 0.43
C SER A 34 -18.12 8.01 1.42
N GLN A 35 -18.04 6.73 1.02
CA GLN A 35 -17.55 5.63 1.85
C GLN A 35 -16.07 5.33 1.61
N ALA A 36 -15.49 5.85 0.53
CA ALA A 36 -14.14 5.51 0.11
C ALA A 36 -13.09 6.36 0.82
N ASP A 37 -11.95 5.73 1.05
CA ASP A 37 -10.73 6.42 1.46
C ASP A 37 -9.99 6.99 0.24
N ILE A 38 -10.15 6.36 -0.94
CA ILE A 38 -9.51 6.76 -2.19
C ILE A 38 -10.41 6.52 -3.41
N LYS A 39 -10.37 7.44 -4.37
CA LYS A 39 -11.02 7.30 -5.67
C LYS A 39 -10.05 6.83 -6.73
N VAL A 40 -10.44 5.78 -7.45
CA VAL A 40 -9.58 5.06 -8.37
C VAL A 40 -10.16 5.07 -9.77
N TYR A 41 -9.36 5.46 -10.76
CA TYR A 41 -9.70 5.33 -12.17
C TYR A 41 -8.83 4.26 -12.82
N ILE A 42 -9.43 3.37 -13.61
CA ILE A 42 -8.69 2.32 -14.34
C ILE A 42 -8.37 2.86 -15.73
N VAL A 43 -7.08 2.92 -16.06
CA VAL A 43 -6.60 3.35 -17.38
C VAL A 43 -6.40 2.17 -18.32
N ASP A 44 -6.39 2.45 -19.62
CA ASP A 44 -6.22 1.44 -20.68
C ASP A 44 -4.74 1.10 -20.96
N TYR A 45 -3.81 1.99 -20.57
CA TYR A 45 -2.38 1.84 -20.86
C TYR A 45 -1.53 2.03 -19.60
N GLU A 46 -0.53 1.17 -19.43
CA GLU A 46 0.40 1.18 -18.29
C GLU A 46 1.06 2.56 -18.07
N SER A 47 1.45 3.23 -19.16
CA SER A 47 2.11 4.54 -19.12
C SER A 47 1.26 5.68 -18.56
N GLN A 48 -0.06 5.48 -18.46
CA GLN A 48 -1.01 6.45 -17.91
C GLN A 48 -1.25 6.26 -16.41
N ALA A 49 -0.88 5.10 -15.86
CA ALA A 49 -1.16 4.79 -14.46
C ALA A 49 -0.14 5.40 -13.52
N ASP A 50 -0.63 5.84 -12.36
CA ASP A 50 0.20 6.15 -11.20
C ASP A 50 0.71 4.86 -10.53
N LEU A 51 -0.11 3.81 -10.52
CA LEU A 51 0.17 2.51 -9.90
C LEU A 51 -0.23 1.35 -10.81
N ASN A 52 0.68 0.42 -11.04
CA ASN A 52 0.38 -0.87 -11.63
C ASN A 52 -0.11 -1.83 -10.54
N VAL A 53 -1.29 -2.40 -10.75
CA VAL A 53 -1.96 -3.26 -9.77
C VAL A 53 -2.07 -4.69 -10.27
N TYR A 54 -1.54 -5.62 -9.49
CA TYR A 54 -1.75 -7.05 -9.63
C TYR A 54 -2.68 -7.54 -8.52
N THR A 55 -3.73 -8.29 -8.89
CA THR A 55 -4.65 -8.86 -7.90
C THR A 55 -4.15 -10.22 -7.43
N VAL A 56 -3.82 -10.33 -6.15
CA VAL A 56 -3.36 -11.57 -5.53
C VAL A 56 -4.51 -12.40 -4.99
N ARG A 57 -4.28 -13.70 -4.76
CA ARG A 57 -5.31 -14.64 -4.28
C ARG A 57 -5.29 -14.87 -2.79
N TYR A 58 -4.18 -14.58 -2.13
CA TYR A 58 -4.01 -14.79 -0.70
C TYR A 58 -3.53 -13.51 -0.04
N GLU A 59 -4.06 -13.20 1.15
CA GLU A 59 -3.66 -12.02 1.93
C GLU A 59 -2.14 -11.95 2.13
N SER A 60 -1.50 -13.10 2.35
CA SER A 60 -0.05 -13.18 2.55
C SER A 60 0.79 -12.77 1.33
N GLN A 61 0.18 -12.63 0.16
CA GLN A 61 0.84 -12.19 -1.07
C GLN A 61 0.67 -10.68 -1.32
N ALA A 62 -0.18 -10.00 -0.55
CA ALA A 62 -0.25 -8.54 -0.57
C ALA A 62 0.79 -8.05 0.44
N ASP A 63 2.06 -8.08 0.08
CA ASP A 63 3.19 -7.64 0.90
C ASP A 63 4.02 -6.53 0.25
N GLU A 64 3.83 -6.28 -1.05
CA GLU A 64 4.47 -5.24 -1.83
C GLU A 64 3.47 -4.22 -2.43
N ASP A 65 3.99 -3.05 -2.81
CA ASP A 65 3.22 -2.00 -3.47
C ASP A 65 2.60 -2.49 -4.79
N GLY A 66 1.29 -2.28 -4.95
CA GLY A 66 0.57 -2.70 -6.15
C GLY A 66 0.07 -4.16 -6.10
N LEU A 67 0.39 -4.92 -5.05
CA LEU A 67 -0.20 -6.25 -4.82
C LEU A 67 -1.49 -6.11 -4.00
N TRP A 68 -2.63 -6.15 -4.68
CA TRP A 68 -3.93 -5.92 -4.05
C TRP A 68 -4.64 -7.23 -3.71
N TYR A 69 -5.02 -7.37 -2.45
CA TYR A 69 -5.90 -8.43 -2.00
C TYR A 69 -7.29 -7.87 -1.74
N PHE A 70 -8.27 -8.31 -2.54
CA PHE A 70 -9.66 -7.89 -2.36
C PHE A 70 -10.31 -8.71 -1.25
N VAL A 71 -10.81 -8.03 -0.22
CA VAL A 71 -11.50 -8.65 0.90
C VAL A 71 -13.01 -8.61 0.71
N ASP A 72 -13.72 -9.52 1.38
CA ASP A 72 -15.18 -9.61 1.29
C ASP A 72 -15.91 -8.65 2.24
N TYR A 73 -15.22 -8.16 3.27
CA TYR A 73 -15.80 -7.33 4.33
C TYR A 73 -15.02 -6.04 4.53
N GLU A 74 -15.73 -4.91 4.64
CA GLU A 74 -15.15 -3.58 4.87
C GLU A 74 -14.20 -3.55 6.08
N SER A 75 -14.57 -4.24 7.16
CA SER A 75 -13.78 -4.28 8.41
C SER A 75 -12.42 -4.98 8.27
N GLN A 76 -12.16 -5.68 7.18
CA GLN A 76 -10.90 -6.38 6.91
C GLN A 76 -9.94 -5.55 6.06
N ALA A 77 -10.45 -4.51 5.39
CA ALA A 77 -9.66 -3.73 4.46
C ALA A 77 -8.78 -2.71 5.18
N ASP A 78 -7.61 -2.49 4.60
CA ASP A 78 -6.74 -1.38 4.96
C ASP A 78 -7.19 -0.09 4.27
N PHE A 79 -7.79 -0.21 3.07
CA PHE A 79 -8.33 0.91 2.29
C PHE A 79 -9.64 0.57 1.61
N LYS A 80 -10.54 1.53 1.56
CA LYS A 80 -11.78 1.48 0.80
C LYS A 80 -11.64 2.26 -0.49
N LEU A 81 -11.94 1.61 -1.60
CA LEU A 81 -11.82 2.22 -2.92
C LEU A 81 -13.18 2.42 -3.56
N TYR A 82 -13.33 3.54 -4.25
CA TYR A 82 -14.45 3.79 -5.14
C TYR A 82 -13.93 3.96 -6.56
N PHE A 83 -14.45 3.15 -7.48
CA PHE A 83 -14.11 3.27 -8.90
C PHE A 83 -14.92 4.40 -9.52
N VAL A 84 -14.22 5.34 -10.16
CA VAL A 84 -14.83 6.47 -10.87
C VAL A 84 -14.81 6.24 -12.37
N ASP A 85 -15.71 6.91 -13.10
CA ASP A 85 -15.84 6.78 -14.55
C ASP A 85 -14.91 7.73 -15.33
N TYR A 86 -14.34 8.74 -14.67
CA TYR A 86 -13.50 9.75 -15.32
C TYR A 86 -12.20 9.98 -14.53
N GLU A 87 -11.08 10.05 -15.25
CA GLU A 87 -9.75 10.28 -14.66
C GLU A 87 -9.69 11.53 -13.78
N SER A 88 -10.36 12.62 -14.21
CA SER A 88 -10.40 13.88 -13.46
C SER A 88 -11.07 13.79 -12.09
N GLN A 89 -11.79 12.71 -11.80
CA GLN A 89 -12.44 12.47 -10.51
C GLN A 89 -11.59 11.63 -9.56
N ALA A 90 -10.54 10.99 -10.06
CA ALA A 90 -9.71 10.06 -9.30
C ALA A 90 -8.59 10.78 -8.55
N ASP A 91 -8.28 10.23 -7.38
CA ASP A 91 -7.07 10.57 -6.64
C ASP A 91 -5.88 9.77 -7.21
N LEU A 92 -6.14 8.52 -7.59
CA LEU A 92 -5.15 7.56 -8.09
C LEU A 92 -5.63 6.90 -9.40
N THR A 93 -4.76 6.89 -10.40
CA THR A 93 -4.97 6.11 -11.63
C THR A 93 -4.24 4.77 -11.54
N ILE A 94 -4.92 3.68 -11.94
CA ILE A 94 -4.35 2.34 -11.89
C ILE A 94 -4.41 1.63 -13.24
N TYR A 95 -3.40 0.80 -13.50
CA TYR A 95 -3.41 -0.16 -14.62
C TYR A 95 -3.36 -1.58 -14.08
N LYS A 96 -4.23 -2.46 -14.57
CA LYS A 96 -4.28 -3.86 -14.13
C LYS A 96 -3.26 -4.69 -14.92
N VAL A 97 -2.25 -5.22 -14.24
CA VAL A 97 -1.20 -6.04 -14.85
C VAL A 97 -1.50 -7.53 -14.75
N GLN A 98 -0.84 -8.35 -15.58
CA GLN A 98 -1.04 -9.79 -15.64
C GLN A 98 -0.04 -10.58 -14.78
N TYR A 99 1.11 -9.97 -14.46
CA TYR A 99 2.16 -10.61 -13.68
C TYR A 99 2.50 -9.78 -12.45
N GLU A 100 2.73 -10.47 -11.33
CA GLU A 100 3.12 -9.87 -10.05
C GLU A 100 4.35 -8.96 -10.20
N SER A 101 5.34 -9.38 -10.99
CA SER A 101 6.57 -8.62 -11.24
C SER A 101 6.37 -7.30 -11.99
N GLN A 102 5.17 -6.99 -12.47
CA GLN A 102 4.82 -5.74 -13.14
C GLN A 102 4.10 -4.77 -12.20
N ALA A 103 3.73 -5.21 -11.00
CA ALA A 103 3.08 -4.36 -10.02
C ALA A 103 4.07 -3.33 -9.45
N GLY A 104 3.52 -2.20 -9.00
CA GLY A 104 4.30 -1.17 -8.32
C GLY A 104 4.03 0.24 -8.84
N TRP A 105 4.66 1.20 -8.17
CA TRP A 105 4.48 2.62 -8.42
C TRP A 105 5.22 3.09 -9.67
N ASN A 106 4.46 3.60 -10.65
CA ASN A 106 5.00 4.42 -11.72
C ASN A 106 5.22 5.86 -11.22
N ASN A 107 4.28 6.36 -10.41
CA ASN A 107 4.32 7.69 -9.82
C ASN A 107 4.45 7.64 -8.28
N LYS A 108 5.70 7.56 -7.81
CA LYS A 108 6.01 7.50 -6.36
C LYS A 108 5.56 8.74 -5.58
N SER A 109 5.30 9.88 -6.24
CA SER A 109 4.82 11.08 -5.54
C SER A 109 3.43 10.91 -4.94
N LYS A 110 2.65 9.94 -5.44
CA LYS A 110 1.30 9.60 -4.93
C LYS A 110 1.29 8.43 -3.95
N ALA A 111 2.45 7.82 -3.65
CA ALA A 111 2.52 6.66 -2.77
C ALA A 111 1.93 6.91 -1.37
N TYR A 112 1.99 8.16 -0.89
CA TYR A 112 1.39 8.56 0.38
C TYR A 112 -0.13 8.30 0.49
N LEU A 113 -0.84 8.17 -0.63
CA LEU A 113 -2.27 7.86 -0.65
C LEU A 113 -2.58 6.47 -0.07
N LEU A 114 -1.64 5.52 -0.18
CA LEU A 114 -1.78 4.16 0.33
C LEU A 114 -0.86 3.89 1.55
N MET A 115 -0.34 4.93 2.19
CA MET A 115 0.39 4.78 3.45
C MET A 115 -0.60 4.82 4.61
N LYS A 116 -0.57 3.80 5.48
CA LYS A 116 -1.39 3.80 6.70
C LYS A 116 -1.10 5.04 7.54
N LYS A 117 -2.11 5.86 7.78
CA LYS A 117 -2.09 6.85 8.86
C LYS A 117 -2.28 6.08 10.16
N ASN A 118 -1.20 5.94 10.93
CA ASN A 118 -1.25 5.44 12.31
C ASN A 118 -2.15 6.32 13.18
#